data_AF-A0A920SS40-F1
#
_entry.id   AF-A0A920SS40-F1
#
_cell.length_a   1.000
_cell.length_b   1.000
_cell.length_c   1.000
_cell.angle_alpha   90.00
_cell.angle_beta   90.00
_cell.angle_gamma   90.00
#
_symmetry.space_group_name_H-M   'P 1'
#
loop_
_entity.id
_entity.type
_entity.pdbx_description
1 polymer ?
#
loop_
_entity_poly.entity_id
_entity_poly.type
_entity_poly.pdbx_seq_one_letter_code
_entity_poly.pdbx_strand_id
1 'polypeptide(L)' 'MARIAGVDLPRGKRIEIALTYIYGIGHTRAKEIITECGVEADRRTQDLSDDDVNRLRRQIEGKLQGGRYASYRDVL' A
#
# COMPACT_ATOMS: atom_id res chain seq x y z
N MET A 1 -5.34 -12.93 1.36
CA MET A 1 -4.43 -12.21 0.45
C MET A 1 -4.95 -10.79 0.39
N ALA A 2 -4.16 -9.79 0.77
CA ALA A 2 -4.62 -8.40 0.73
C ALA A 2 -4.30 -7.84 -0.66
N ARG A 3 -5.34 -7.52 -1.44
CA ARG A 3 -5.21 -6.84 -2.73
C ARG A 3 -5.35 -5.35 -2.52
N ILE A 4 -4.30 -4.58 -2.81
CA ILE A 4 -4.27 -3.13 -2.62
C ILE A 4 -3.82 -2.48 -3.93
N ALA A 5 -4.60 -1.52 -4.43
CA ALA A 5 -4.33 -0.80 -5.68
C ALA A 5 -4.06 -1.73 -6.89
N GLY A 6 -4.76 -2.87 -6.97
CA GLY A 6 -4.60 -3.85 -8.04
C GLY A 6 -3.38 -4.77 -7.90
N VAL A 7 -2.60 -4.66 -6.82
CA VAL A 7 -1.45 -5.52 -6.51
C VAL A 7 -1.78 -6.47 -5.36
N ASP A 8 -1.45 -7.75 -5.54
CA ASP A 8 -1.58 -8.76 -4.50
C ASP A 8 -0.33 -8.76 -3.61
N LEU A 9 -0.51 -8.34 -2.35
CA LEU A 9 0.62 -8.22 -1.42
C LEU A 9 1.04 -9.60 -0.88
N PRO A 10 2.36 -9.88 -0.78
CA PRO A 10 2.87 -11.14 -0.25
C PRO A 10 2.47 -11.31 1.22
N ARG A 11 1.96 -12.51 1.56
CA ARG A 11 1.59 -12.85 2.95
C ARG A 11 2.83 -12.94 3.84
N GLY A 12 2.64 -12.67 5.14
CA GLY A 12 3.69 -12.78 6.14
C GLY A 12 4.76 -11.68 6.10
N LYS A 13 4.72 -10.75 5.14
CA LYS A 13 5.64 -9.60 5.13
C LYS A 13 5.11 -8.45 5.98
N ARG A 14 6.03 -7.69 6.59
CA ARG A 14 5.71 -6.40 7.22
C ARG A 14 5.09 -5.47 6.18
N ILE A 15 4.07 -4.71 6.59
CA ILE A 15 3.31 -3.87 5.67
C ILE A 15 4.21 -2.80 5.02
N GLU A 16 5.17 -2.26 5.75
CA GLU A 16 6.19 -1.33 5.24
C GLU A 16 6.91 -1.87 4.01
N ILE A 17 7.35 -3.13 4.05
CA ILE A 17 8.03 -3.78 2.93
C ILE A 17 7.03 -4.20 1.86
N ALA A 18 5.85 -4.69 2.24
CA ALA A 18 4.84 -5.15 1.29
C ALA A 18 4.35 -4.01 0.39
N LEU A 19 4.15 -2.80 0.91
CA LEU A 19 3.73 -1.65 0.11
C LEU A 19 4.74 -1.29 -0.98
N THR A 20 6.03 -1.60 -0.80
CA THR A 20 7.05 -1.34 -1.83
C THR A 20 6.93 -2.21 -3.09
N TYR A 21 6.10 -3.25 -3.05
CA TYR A 21 5.77 -4.04 -4.24
C TYR A 21 4.81 -3.31 -5.19
N ILE A 22 4.19 -2.22 -4.72
CA ILE A 22 3.37 -1.35 -5.57
C ILE A 22 4.32 -0.40 -6.29
N TYR A 23 4.28 -0.43 -7.63
CA TYR A 23 5.13 0.42 -8.45
C TYR A 23 4.97 1.90 -8.08
N GLY A 24 6.10 2.60 -7.97
CA GLY A 24 6.13 4.00 -7.53
C GLY A 24 6.07 4.20 -6.01
N ILE A 25 5.79 3.18 -5.20
CA ILE A 25 5.87 3.29 -3.73
C ILE A 25 7.25 2.80 -3.26
N GLY A 26 8.15 3.74 -2.96
CA GLY A 26 9.42 3.45 -2.29
C GLY A 26 9.29 3.41 -0.77
N HIS A 27 10.38 3.07 -0.08
CA HIS A 27 10.44 2.94 1.38
C HIS A 27 9.91 4.17 2.14
N THR A 28 10.35 5.37 1.75
CA THR A 28 9.92 6.64 2.35
C THR A 28 8.41 6.83 2.25
N ARG A 29 7.85 6.52 1.08
CA ARG A 29 6.42 6.70 0.80
C ARG A 29 5.57 5.65 1.51
N ALA A 30 6.06 4.42 1.60
CA ALA A 30 5.41 3.37 2.38
C ALA A 30 5.28 3.80 3.84
N LYS A 31 6.34 4.32 4.46
CA LYS A 31 6.30 4.87 5.82
C LYS A 31 5.31 6.01 5.99
N GLU A 32 5.32 6.99 5.07
CA GLU A 32 4.36 8.10 5.08
C GLU A 32 2.92 7.59 5.05
N ILE A 33 2.58 6.72 4.10
CA ILE A 33 1.23 6.14 3.95
C ILE A 33 0.81 5.40 5.21
N ILE A 34 1.68 4.57 5.77
CA ILE A 34 1.40 3.78 6.98
C ILE A 34 1.13 4.71 8.17
N THR A 35 1.93 5.76 8.31
CA THR A 35 1.82 6.75 9.39
C THR A 35 0.53 7.55 9.25
N GLU A 36 0.22 8.03 8.04
CA GLU A 36 -1.03 8.74 7.73
C GLU A 36 -2.28 7.88 7.97
N CYS A 37 -2.20 6.56 7.73
CA CYS A 37 -3.31 5.63 7.96
C CYS A 37 -3.44 5.17 9.42
N GLY A 38 -2.46 5.49 10.28
CA GLY A 38 -2.40 5.02 11.66
C GLY A 38 -2.21 3.51 11.78
N VAL A 39 -1.54 2.88 10.81
CA VAL A 39 -1.24 1.45 10.81
C VAL A 39 0.14 1.23 11.41
N GLU A 40 0.35 0.15 12.16
CA GLU A 40 1.69 -0.20 12.65
C GLU A 40 2.56 -0.74 11.51
N ALA A 41 3.77 -0.18 11.34
CA ALA A 41 4.69 -0.56 10.27
C ALA A 41 5.15 -2.03 10.33
N ASP A 42 5.23 -2.59 11.53
CA ASP A 42 5.64 -3.98 11.77
C ASP A 42 4.49 -4.99 11.62
N ARG A 43 3.24 -4.51 11.48
CA ARG A 43 2.09 -5.38 11.24
C ARG A 43 2.30 -6.14 9.94
N ARG A 44 1.99 -7.43 9.93
CA ARG A 44 2.10 -8.24 8.72
C ARG A 44 0.87 -8.06 7.86
N THR A 45 1.02 -8.22 6.55
CA THR A 45 -0.07 -8.13 5.56
C THR A 45 -1.27 -9.03 5.85
N GLN A 46 -1.06 -10.14 6.56
CA GLN A 46 -2.12 -11.08 6.93
C GLN A 46 -2.85 -10.70 8.23
N ASP A 47 -2.27 -9.81 9.03
CA ASP A 47 -2.79 -9.37 10.33
C ASP A 47 -3.47 -8.00 10.22
N LEU A 48 -3.56 -7.46 9.00
CA LEU A 48 -4.30 -6.23 8.72
C LEU A 48 -5.80 -6.49 8.89
N SER A 49 -6.46 -5.58 9.62
CA SER A 49 -7.92 -5.56 9.66
C SER A 49 -8.50 -5.07 8.32
N ASP A 50 -9.76 -5.38 8.04
CA ASP A 50 -10.44 -4.87 6.84
C ASP A 50 -10.47 -3.34 6.80
N ASP A 51 -10.50 -2.69 7.96
CA ASP A 51 -10.45 -1.23 8.05
C ASP A 51 -9.05 -0.69 7.70
N ASP A 52 -7.98 -1.33 8.20
CA ASP A 52 -6.59 -0.97 7.80
C ASP A 52 -6.41 -1.10 6.29
N VAL A 53 -6.89 -2.21 5.71
CA VAL A 53 -6.84 -2.45 4.26
C VAL A 53 -7.58 -1.36 3.51
N ASN A 54 -8.78 -0.97 3.97
CA ASN A 54 -9.57 0.09 3.34
C ASN A 54 -8.92 1.48 3.47
N ARG A 55 -8.30 1.81 4.61
CA ARG A 55 -7.55 3.07 4.78
C ARG A 55 -6.36 3.13 3.85
N LEU A 56 -5.53 2.08 3.86
CA LEU A 56 -4.35 1.97 2.98
C LEU A 56 -4.75 2.07 1.51
N ARG A 57 -5.80 1.36 1.10
CA ARG A 57 -6.32 1.41 -0.28
C ARG A 57 -6.71 2.82 -0.70
N ARG A 58 -7.53 3.51 0.11
CA ARG A 58 -7.98 4.88 -0.19
C ARG A 58 -6.80 5.86 -0.27
N GLN A 59 -5.86 5.75 0.67
CA GLN A 59 -4.70 6.63 0.70
C GLN A 59 -3.78 6.43 -0.50
N ILE A 60 -3.56 5.17 -0.89
CA ILE A 60 -2.75 4.82 -2.06
C ILE A 60 -3.46 5.27 -3.35
N GLU A 61 -4.73 4.92 -3.55
CA GLU A 61 -5.51 5.32 -4.73
C GLU A 61 -5.56 6.84 -4.89
N GLY A 62 -5.76 7.59 -3.79
CA GLY A 62 -5.74 9.05 -3.81
C GLY A 62 -4.39 9.64 -4.20
N LYS A 63 -3.28 9.05 -3.71
CA LYS A 63 -1.93 9.47 -4.12
C LYS A 63 -1.64 9.11 -5.59
N LEU A 64 -2.12 7.96 -6.09
CA LEU A 64 -1.94 7.51 -7.48
C LEU A 64 -2.63 8.44 -8.50
N GLN A 65 -3.88 8.86 -8.24
CA GLN A 65 -4.67 9.69 -9.18
C GLN A 65 -4.11 11.10 -9.40
N GLY A 66 -3.25 11.60 -8.50
CA GLY A 66 -2.60 12.91 -8.64
C GLY A 66 -1.47 12.98 -9.66
N GLY A 67 -1.31 11.98 -10.54
CA GLY A 67 -0.27 11.94 -11.58
C GLY A 67 1.15 11.69 -11.07
N ARG A 68 1.32 11.35 -9.78
CA ARG A 68 2.65 11.11 -9.16
C ARG A 68 3.08 9.66 -9.18
N TYR A 69 2.21 8.74 -9.62
CA TYR A 69 2.47 7.31 -9.62
C TYR A 69 1.73 6.68 -10.80
N ALA A 70 2.46 6.07 -11.72
CA ALA A 70 1.86 5.38 -12.84
C ALA A 70 1.03 4.21 -12.32
N SER A 71 -0.28 4.24 -12.58
CA SER A 71 -1.14 3.08 -12.40
C SER A 71 -0.65 1.99 -13.34
N TYR A 72 -0.82 0.71 -12.98
CA TYR A 72 -0.54 -0.40 -13.91
C TYR A 72 -1.39 -0.31 -15.19
N ARG A 73 -2.48 0.49 -15.18
CA ARG A 73 -3.30 0.82 -16.36
C ARG A 73 -2.66 1.85 -17.30
N ASP A 74 -1.61 2.56 -16.87
CA ASP A 74 -0.96 3.63 -17.65
C ASP A 74 0.34 3.15 -18.33
N VAL A 75 0.82 1.93 -18.02
CA VAL A 75 2.10 1.38 -18.50
C VAL A 75 1.89 0.18 -19.45
N LEU A 76 0.65 -0.10 -19.84
CA LEU A 76 0.25 -1.07 -20.87
C LEU A 76 -0.77 -0.41 -21.80
#